data_AF-A0A962XE03-F1
#
_entry.id   AF-A0A962XE03-F1
#
_cell.length_a   1.000
_cell.length_b   1.000
_cell.length_c   1.000
_cell.angle_alpha   90.00
_cell.angle_beta   90.00
_cell.angle_gamma   90.00
#
_symmetry.space_group_name_H-M   'P 1'
#
loop_
_entity.id
_entity.type
_entity.pdbx_description
1 polymer ?
#
loop_
_entity_poly.entity_id
_entity_poly.type
_entity_poly.pdbx_seq_one_letter_code
_entity_poly.pdbx_strand_id
1 'polypeptide(L)' 'MTLKPFVAAIAAAIACAPALAEEPITPIRPAQEINLAQAELGKKLYFDPRLSKSGFISCNSCHNLSMGGTDNL' A
#
# COMPACT_ATOMS: atom_id res chain seq x y z
N MET A 1 -23.96 -41.58 -32.96
CA MET A 1 -24.65 -40.27 -32.86
C MET A 1 -25.64 -40.40 -31.71
N THR A 2 -25.40 -39.93 -30.49
CA THR A 2 -25.34 -38.51 -30.13
C THR A 2 -24.70 -38.33 -28.74
N LEU A 3 -23.37 -38.25 -28.67
CA LEU A 3 -22.61 -37.90 -27.45
C LEU A 3 -22.65 -36.37 -27.16
N LYS A 4 -23.75 -35.71 -27.51
CA LYS A 4 -23.90 -34.25 -27.47
C LYS A 4 -24.51 -33.69 -26.16
N PRO A 5 -25.36 -34.38 -25.36
CA PRO A 5 -25.99 -33.72 -24.22
C PRO A 5 -25.07 -33.63 -22.99
N PHE A 6 -24.08 -34.54 -22.86
CA PHE A 6 -23.18 -34.56 -21.70
C PHE A 6 -22.05 -33.52 -21.78
N VAL A 7 -21.57 -33.18 -22.98
CA VAL A 7 -20.51 -32.17 -23.16
C VAL A 7 -21.04 -30.76 -22.85
N ALA A 8 -22.30 -30.48 -23.15
CA ALA A 8 -22.93 -29.18 -22.91
C ALA A 8 -23.11 -28.86 -21.41
N ALA A 9 -23.36 -29.88 -20.57
CA ALA A 9 -23.58 -29.70 -19.14
C ALA A 9 -22.29 -29.37 -18.36
N ILE A 10 -21.13 -29.85 -18.82
CA ILE A 10 -19.84 -29.61 -18.16
C ILE A 10 -19.31 -28.20 -18.47
N ALA A 11 -19.61 -27.66 -19.66
CA ALA A 11 -19.18 -26.31 -20.06
C ALA A 11 -19.84 -25.18 -19.25
N ALA A 12 -21.06 -25.40 -18.72
CA ALA A 12 -21.81 -24.38 -17.98
C ALA A 12 -21.28 -24.13 -16.55
N ALA A 13 -20.53 -25.07 -15.96
CA ALA A 13 -20.01 -24.95 -14.60
C ALA A 13 -18.73 -24.09 -14.49
N ILE A 14 -18.07 -23.79 -15.61
CA ILE A 14 -16.79 -23.04 -15.64
C ILE A 14 -17.02 -21.52 -15.68
N ALA A 15 -18.24 -21.06 -15.99
CA ALA A 15 -18.52 -19.66 -16.28
C ALA A 15 -18.80 -18.76 -15.06
N CYS A 16 -18.76 -19.29 -13.84
CA CYS A 16 -18.99 -18.51 -12.61
C CYS A 16 -17.67 -18.25 -11.87
N ALA A 17 -16.68 -17.69 -12.56
CA ALA A 17 -15.61 -16.96 -11.87
C ALA A 17 -16.23 -15.64 -11.39
N PRO A 18 -16.04 -15.24 -10.12
CA PRO A 18 -16.43 -13.90 -9.71
C PRO A 18 -15.62 -12.92 -10.57
N ALA A 19 -16.32 -12.12 -11.38
CA ALA A 19 -15.73 -10.91 -11.91
C ALA A 19 -15.40 -10.04 -10.69
N LEU A 20 -14.13 -9.97 -10.32
CA LEU A 20 -13.66 -8.90 -9.44
C LEU A 20 -13.97 -7.61 -10.19
N ALA A 21 -15.03 -6.91 -9.79
CA ALA A 21 -15.37 -5.63 -10.37
C ALA A 21 -14.14 -4.71 -10.22
N GLU A 22 -13.74 -4.06 -11.29
CA GLU A 22 -12.68 -3.06 -11.29
C GLU A 22 -13.22 -1.80 -10.57
N GLU A 23 -13.23 -1.85 -9.24
CA GLU A 23 -13.72 -0.77 -8.39
C GLU A 23 -12.86 0.49 -8.53
N PRO A 24 -13.42 1.71 -8.36
CA PRO A 24 -12.68 2.96 -8.51
C PRO A 24 -11.51 3.13 -7.52
N ILE A 25 -11.50 2.36 -6.44
CA ILE A 25 -10.44 2.34 -5.44
C ILE A 25 -9.89 0.93 -5.27
N THR A 26 -8.59 0.85 -4.98
CA THR A 26 -7.90 -0.42 -4.73
C THR A 26 -7.18 -0.40 -3.39
N PRO A 27 -6.94 -1.56 -2.75
CA PRO A 27 -6.18 -1.62 -1.51
C PRO A 27 -4.75 -1.11 -1.66
N ILE A 28 -4.27 -0.36 -0.68
CA ILE A 28 -2.86 0.06 -0.61
C ILE A 28 -1.99 -1.16 -0.31
N ARG A 29 -0.98 -1.42 -1.13
CA ARG A 29 -0.01 -2.49 -0.91
C ARG A 29 1.14 -2.00 0.00
N PRO A 30 1.74 -2.89 0.82
CA PRO A 30 2.94 -2.54 1.57
C PRO A 30 4.08 -2.10 0.66
N ALA A 31 4.97 -1.24 1.17
CA ALA A 31 6.17 -0.82 0.47
C ALA A 31 7.08 -2.01 0.16
N GLN A 32 7.65 -2.04 -1.05
CA GLN A 32 8.51 -3.12 -1.57
C GLN A 32 9.89 -2.57 -1.94
N GLU A 33 10.89 -3.45 -2.04
CA GLU A 33 12.26 -3.11 -2.50
C GLU A 33 12.95 -2.01 -1.66
N ILE A 34 12.81 -2.06 -0.33
CA ILE A 34 13.44 -1.08 0.57
C ILE A 34 14.90 -1.46 0.86
N ASN A 35 15.82 -0.52 0.61
CA ASN A 35 17.15 -0.57 1.20
C ASN A 35 17.06 -0.22 2.70
N LEU A 36 17.17 -1.24 3.56
CA LEU A 36 17.00 -1.09 5.01
C LEU A 36 18.04 -0.16 5.63
N ALA A 37 19.28 -0.15 5.15
CA ALA A 37 20.32 0.72 5.68
C ALA A 37 19.99 2.20 5.41
N GLN A 38 19.50 2.50 4.21
CA GLN A 38 19.06 3.85 3.86
C GLN A 38 17.80 4.25 4.62
N ALA A 39 16.83 3.34 4.80
CA ALA A 39 15.62 3.61 5.56
C ALA A 39 15.92 3.92 7.04
N GLU A 40 16.82 3.16 7.66
CA GLU A 40 17.23 3.40 9.05
C GLU A 40 18.01 4.71 9.22
N LEU A 41 18.85 5.06 8.24
CA LEU A 41 19.49 6.38 8.21
C LEU A 41 18.44 7.50 8.04
N GLY A 42 17.53 7.34 7.09
CA GLY A 42 16.45 8.30 6.83
C GLY A 42 15.57 8.52 8.06
N LYS A 43 15.22 7.45 8.78
CA LYS A 43 14.51 7.54 10.06
C LYS A 43 15.27 8.40 11.05
N LYS A 44 16.56 8.18 11.26
CA LYS A 44 17.36 9.02 12.17
C LYS A 44 17.30 10.50 11.78
N LEU A 45 17.48 10.81 10.49
CA LEU A 45 17.46 12.18 9.99
C LEU A 45 16.07 12.84 10.12
N TYR A 46 14.99 12.09 9.87
CA TYR A 46 13.61 12.58 9.99
C TYR A 46 13.29 13.12 11.39
N PHE A 47 13.88 12.49 12.42
CA PHE A 47 13.70 12.86 13.81
C PHE A 47 14.83 13.76 14.35
N ASP A 48 15.83 14.15 13.56
CA ASP A 48 16.98 14.92 14.05
C ASP A 48 16.74 16.44 13.97
N PRO A 49 16.53 17.13 15.11
CA PRO A 49 16.26 18.57 15.09
C PRO A 49 17.51 19.41 14.81
N ARG A 50 18.72 18.82 14.88
CA ARG A 50 19.99 19.52 14.62
C ARG A 50 20.15 19.91 13.15
N LEU A 51 19.32 19.35 12.26
CA LEU A 51 19.26 19.75 10.85
C LEU A 51 18.62 21.14 10.67
N SER A 52 17.86 21.62 11.65
CA SER A 52 17.35 22.99 11.65
C SER A 52 18.38 23.98 12.21
N LYS A 53 18.30 25.23 11.75
CA LYS A 53 19.11 26.33 12.31
C LYS A 53 18.86 26.55 13.81
N SER A 54 17.64 26.31 14.28
CA SER A 54 17.28 26.47 15.70
C SER A 54 17.73 25.29 16.57
N GLY A 55 18.07 24.15 15.97
CA GLY A 55 18.35 22.91 16.70
C GLY A 55 17.13 22.29 17.38
N PHE A 56 15.91 22.79 17.11
CA PHE A 56 14.67 22.38 17.77
C PHE A 56 13.63 21.76 16.82
N ILE A 57 13.72 22.05 15.52
CA ILE A 57 12.73 21.61 14.52
C ILE A 57 13.30 20.46 13.69
N SER A 58 12.54 19.38 13.53
CA SER A 58 12.82 18.27 12.62
C SER A 58 11.66 18.06 11.65
N CYS A 59 11.76 17.10 10.73
CA CYS A 59 10.64 16.74 9.86
C CYS A 59 9.42 16.30 10.68
N ASN A 60 9.64 15.53 11.76
CA ASN A 60 8.56 15.07 12.63
C ASN A 60 7.86 16.21 13.41
N SER A 61 8.43 17.41 13.47
CA SER A 61 7.76 18.55 14.12
C SER A 61 6.50 18.99 13.36
N CYS A 62 6.54 18.96 12.02
CA CYS A 62 5.41 19.32 11.16
C CYS A 62 4.71 18.11 10.52
N HIS A 63 5.40 16.97 10.43
CA HIS A 63 4.84 15.72 9.94
C HIS A 63 4.82 14.69 11.07
N ASN A 64 4.06 14.94 12.13
CA ASN A 64 4.11 14.10 13.31
C ASN A 64 3.49 12.72 13.03
N LEU A 65 4.33 11.68 12.94
CA LEU A 65 3.88 10.33 12.63
C LEU A 65 2.99 9.71 13.73
N SER A 66 3.01 10.27 14.95
CA SER A 66 2.09 9.89 16.03
C SER A 66 0.70 10.52 15.87
N MET A 67 0.55 11.47 14.94
CA MET A 67 -0.69 12.21 14.68
C MET A 67 -1.12 12.11 13.20
N GLY A 68 -0.72 11.06 12.49
CA GLY A 68 -1.11 10.85 11.09
C GLY A 68 -0.25 11.60 10.06
N GLY A 69 0.90 12.16 10.46
CA GLY A 69 1.87 12.76 9.55
C GLY A 69 1.66 14.25 9.24
N THR A 70 0.92 14.96 10.10
CA THR A 70 0.68 16.41 10.01
C THR A 70 0.95 17.08 11.37
N ASP A 71 1.00 18.41 11.39
CA ASP A 71 1.07 19.22 12.62
C ASP A 71 -0.30 19.52 13.21
N ASN A 72 -1.38 19.31 12.44
CA ASN A 72 -2.75 19.58 12.84
C ASN A 72 -2.98 21.05 13.26
N LEU A 73 -2.23 21.97 12.63
CA LEU A 73 -2.38 23.42 12.80
C LEU A 73 -3.11 24.05 11.60
#